data_AF-A0A3S3PAI7-F1
#
_entry.id   AF-A0A3S3PAI7-F1
#
_cell.length_a   1.000
_cell.length_b   1.000
_cell.length_c   1.000
_cell.angle_alpha   90.00
_cell.angle_beta   90.00
_cell.angle_gamma   90.00
#
_symmetry.space_group_name_H-M   'P 1'
#
loop_
_entity.id
_entity.type
_entity.pdbx_description
1 polymer ?
#
loop_
_entity_poly.entity_id
_entity_poly.type
_entity_poly.pdbx_seq_one_letter_code
_entity_poly.pdbx_strand_id
1 'polypeptide(L)'
;MNQFVLTFFLLCGIQASLAYKKWKFENCQTDNLDNCAQIVFLYGNRKLVLPNNTKDMVPHCNEEKSAVKCVYDFGRKCLKAFPRQALFMLMSGAAKNIRERCSPSGTQEGLRFLRWAADSYVSDLTDLACSAKLRSNSDRCKQLYHAIERNAPSNQTLSKPKSILLPMYRLLTEYTDWETAGVPEIKKAEHINANFVYKVTKFYLYLVTAKSNDLKFENCSFKNVEECGDVIFFYGNRNIVLALTEDEMENHCAKDKQALRCITDWGRRCLRLFARQTLGFLIAGPQRNIRERCTQNGTRRYLKNSKCVNDSLDAANQCVHKAIEELESIRRMENKNDWIAAACCFTDKWKRCFHKGIAQHCDESGVEFLEWCADSYVGDLLRIACSHRLVYGSRPCKDLIEKIPKTDNVADRLPPKRIEK
;
A
#
# COMPACT_ATOMS: atom_id res chain seq x y z
N MET A 1 -15.92 -1.29 0.52
CA MET A 1 -14.61 -1.74 1.06
C MET A 1 -13.48 -0.77 0.74
N ASN A 2 -13.52 -0.06 -0.40
CA ASN A 2 -12.52 0.95 -0.80
C ASN A 2 -12.28 2.04 0.22
N GLN A 3 -13.35 2.52 0.84
CA GLN A 3 -13.21 3.43 1.97
C GLN A 3 -12.46 2.77 3.11
N PHE A 4 -12.68 1.51 3.47
CA PHE A 4 -12.23 0.99 4.75
C PHE A 4 -10.81 0.40 4.80
N VAL A 5 -10.31 -0.25 3.74
CA VAL A 5 -8.90 -0.72 3.72
C VAL A 5 -7.95 0.47 3.60
N LEU A 6 -8.27 1.43 2.71
CA LEU A 6 -7.59 2.71 2.71
C LEU A 6 -7.84 3.46 4.02
N THR A 7 -9.06 3.50 4.58
CA THR A 7 -9.33 4.23 5.84
C THR A 7 -8.76 3.53 7.05
N PHE A 8 -8.51 2.23 7.11
CA PHE A 8 -7.88 1.58 8.27
C PHE A 8 -6.35 1.86 8.27
N PHE A 9 -5.70 1.72 7.10
CA PHE A 9 -4.28 2.05 6.97
C PHE A 9 -4.02 3.55 6.93
N LEU A 10 -4.93 4.33 6.36
CA LEU A 10 -4.96 5.77 6.54
C LEU A 10 -5.40 6.12 7.95
N LEU A 11 -6.23 5.40 8.70
CA LEU A 11 -6.55 5.74 10.10
C LEU A 11 -5.34 5.55 11.01
N CYS A 12 -4.49 4.57 10.70
CA CYS A 12 -3.13 4.48 11.25
C CYS A 12 -2.30 5.73 10.92
N GLY A 13 -2.34 6.21 9.67
CA GLY A 13 -1.72 7.47 9.25
C GLY A 13 -2.40 8.75 9.80
N ILE A 14 -3.72 8.76 9.96
CA ILE A 14 -4.61 9.86 10.30
C ILE A 14 -4.55 10.03 11.81
N GLN A 15 -4.55 9.00 12.65
CA GLN A 15 -4.27 9.24 14.07
C GLN A 15 -2.84 9.77 14.28
N ALA A 16 -1.89 9.43 13.40
CA ALA A 16 -0.57 10.05 13.40
C ALA A 16 -0.64 11.53 12.96
N SER A 17 -1.42 11.87 11.93
CA SER A 17 -1.55 13.24 11.39
C SER A 17 -2.53 14.16 12.17
N LEU A 18 -3.60 13.62 12.77
CA LEU A 18 -4.59 14.33 13.59
C LEU A 18 -3.99 14.69 14.96
N ALA A 19 -3.17 13.82 15.53
CA ALA A 19 -2.36 14.16 16.70
C ALA A 19 -1.32 15.25 16.38
N TYR A 20 -0.86 15.33 15.13
CA TYR A 20 0.19 16.25 14.68
C TYR A 20 -0.26 17.71 14.58
N LYS A 21 -1.56 17.99 14.43
CA LYS A 21 -2.03 19.35 14.09
C LYS A 21 -2.35 20.27 15.25
N LYS A 22 -2.75 19.70 16.39
CA LYS A 22 -2.96 20.45 17.64
C LYS A 22 -1.71 20.43 18.54
N TRP A 23 -0.67 19.73 18.13
CA TRP A 23 0.55 19.59 18.92
C TRP A 23 1.66 20.42 18.30
N LYS A 24 1.89 21.61 18.88
CA LYS A 24 3.24 22.15 18.93
C LYS A 24 4.05 21.17 19.77
N PHE A 25 4.65 20.19 19.13
CA PHE A 25 5.78 19.51 19.74
C PHE A 25 6.92 20.51 19.75
N GLU A 26 7.02 21.30 20.82
CA GLU A 26 8.28 21.97 21.11
C GLU A 26 9.36 20.88 21.09
N ASN A 27 10.28 20.96 20.13
CA ASN A 27 11.43 20.07 19.92
C ASN A 27 11.24 18.77 19.09
N CYS A 28 10.13 18.56 18.36
CA CYS A 28 10.02 17.41 17.42
C CYS A 28 10.07 17.84 15.95
N GLN A 29 11.27 17.89 15.39
CA GLN A 29 11.50 18.15 13.97
C GLN A 29 11.27 16.87 13.16
N THR A 30 10.30 16.89 12.23
CA THR A 30 10.04 15.73 11.34
C THR A 30 11.15 15.46 10.37
N ASP A 31 11.99 16.45 10.05
CA ASP A 31 13.12 16.26 9.14
C ASP A 31 14.12 15.26 9.73
N ASN A 32 14.27 15.22 11.05
CA ASN A 32 15.08 14.22 11.74
C ASN A 32 14.48 12.82 11.62
N LEU A 33 13.15 12.69 11.76
CA LEU A 33 12.47 11.42 11.53
C LEU A 33 12.65 10.95 10.09
N ASP A 34 12.45 11.83 9.11
CA ASP A 34 12.58 11.51 7.69
C ASP A 34 14.01 11.09 7.34
N ASN A 35 15.02 11.81 7.83
CA ASN A 35 16.44 11.45 7.63
C ASN A 35 16.76 10.08 8.21
N CYS A 36 16.29 9.78 9.43
CA CYS A 36 16.50 8.48 10.05
C CYS A 36 15.72 7.37 9.33
N ALA A 37 14.46 7.61 8.95
CA ALA A 37 13.66 6.64 8.23
C ALA A 37 14.26 6.29 6.85
N GLN A 38 14.81 7.28 6.14
CA GLN A 38 15.48 7.04 4.85
C GLN A 38 16.69 6.09 4.97
N ILE A 39 17.42 6.14 6.08
CA ILE A 39 18.52 5.21 6.35
C ILE A 39 17.96 3.81 6.63
N VAL A 40 16.96 3.69 7.51
CA VAL A 40 16.40 2.38 7.91
C VAL A 40 15.79 1.63 6.74
N PHE A 41 15.04 2.32 5.88
CA PHE A 41 14.38 1.68 4.75
C PHE A 41 15.26 1.62 3.50
N LEU A 42 16.48 2.18 3.53
CA LEU A 42 17.40 2.25 2.38
C LEU A 42 16.80 2.96 1.14
N TYR A 43 15.71 3.71 1.30
CA TYR A 43 14.98 4.37 0.21
C TYR A 43 15.03 5.89 0.34
N GLY A 44 15.37 6.57 -0.76
CA GLY A 44 15.28 8.03 -0.88
C GLY A 44 16.53 8.81 -0.46
N ASN A 45 17.47 8.19 0.25
CA ASN A 45 18.76 8.82 0.55
C ASN A 45 19.73 8.64 -0.63
N ARG A 46 19.83 9.65 -1.50
CA ARG A 46 20.77 9.65 -2.65
C ARG A 46 22.25 9.63 -2.24
N LYS A 47 22.57 9.86 -0.97
CA LYS A 47 23.93 9.83 -0.43
C LYS A 47 24.28 8.49 0.21
N LEU A 48 23.31 7.59 0.34
CA LEU A 48 23.53 6.27 0.93
C LEU A 48 24.49 5.47 0.06
N VAL A 49 25.61 5.05 0.65
CA VAL A 49 26.57 4.15 0.00
C VAL A 49 26.23 2.75 0.45
N LEU A 50 25.85 1.89 -0.49
CA LEU A 50 25.61 0.48 -0.18
C LEU A 50 26.94 -0.22 0.09
N PRO A 51 27.04 -1.00 1.17
CA PRO A 51 28.26 -1.75 1.50
C PRO A 51 28.52 -2.79 0.42
N ASN A 52 29.77 -2.88 -0.06
CA ASN A 52 30.15 -3.82 -1.11
C ASN A 52 30.90 -5.05 -0.56
N ASN A 53 31.35 -4.98 0.69
CA ASN A 53 32.12 -6.01 1.37
C ASN A 53 31.79 -6.04 2.88
N THR A 54 32.30 -7.05 3.59
CA THR A 54 32.06 -7.25 5.03
C THR A 54 32.61 -6.12 5.90
N LYS A 55 33.72 -5.48 5.48
CA LYS A 55 34.32 -4.35 6.19
C LYS A 55 33.43 -3.11 6.11
N ASP A 56 32.82 -2.86 4.96
CA ASP A 56 31.88 -1.75 4.73
C ASP A 56 30.53 -1.97 5.45
N MET A 57 30.15 -3.23 5.69
CA MET A 57 28.94 -3.57 6.42
C MET A 57 28.96 -3.09 7.87
N VAL A 58 30.12 -3.07 8.52
CA VAL A 58 30.23 -2.65 9.93
C VAL A 58 29.76 -1.20 10.15
N PRO A 59 30.31 -0.18 9.47
CA PRO A 59 29.84 1.19 9.62
C PRO A 59 28.39 1.36 9.12
N HIS A 60 28.00 0.67 8.04
CA HIS A 60 26.62 0.70 7.54
C HIS A 60 25.61 0.20 8.59
N CYS A 61 25.89 -0.95 9.20
CA CYS A 61 25.08 -1.53 10.26
C CYS A 61 24.98 -0.64 11.50
N ASN A 62 26.05 0.08 11.85
CA ASN A 62 26.04 1.03 12.95
C ASN A 62 25.16 2.25 12.64
N GLU A 63 25.20 2.74 11.40
CA GLU A 63 24.34 3.82 10.92
C GLU A 63 22.87 3.40 10.95
N GLU A 64 22.53 2.22 10.41
CA GLU A 64 21.16 1.70 10.41
C GLU A 64 20.61 1.45 11.81
N LYS A 65 21.40 0.85 12.72
CA LYS A 65 21.01 0.67 14.13
C LYS A 65 20.77 2.01 14.82
N SER A 66 21.59 3.01 14.53
CA SER A 66 21.43 4.37 15.05
C SER A 66 20.19 5.04 14.50
N ALA A 67 19.90 4.84 13.21
CA ALA A 67 18.70 5.35 12.57
C ALA A 67 17.42 4.68 13.12
N VAL A 68 17.43 3.36 13.34
CA VAL A 68 16.34 2.65 14.02
C VAL A 68 16.09 3.24 15.41
N LYS A 69 17.15 3.45 16.19
CA LYS A 69 17.06 4.08 17.51
C LYS A 69 16.49 5.51 17.40
N CYS A 70 16.95 6.31 16.44
CA CYS A 70 16.44 7.64 16.18
C CYS A 70 14.93 7.64 15.89
N VAL A 71 14.45 6.73 15.05
CA VAL A 71 13.00 6.58 14.78
C VAL A 71 12.24 6.16 16.03
N TYR A 72 12.75 5.22 16.83
CA TYR A 72 12.15 4.84 18.11
C TYR A 72 12.12 6.00 19.10
N ASP A 73 13.21 6.77 19.22
CA ASP A 73 13.32 7.93 20.09
C ASP A 73 12.33 9.01 19.69
N PHE A 74 12.21 9.28 18.38
CA PHE A 74 11.16 10.13 17.86
C PHE A 74 9.78 9.58 18.24
N GLY A 75 9.48 8.31 18.01
CA GLY A 75 8.18 7.77 18.39
C GLY A 75 7.89 7.84 19.90
N ARG A 76 8.89 7.65 20.77
CA ARG A 76 8.73 7.78 22.23
C ARG A 76 8.43 9.21 22.64
N LYS A 77 9.26 10.16 22.18
CA LYS A 77 9.20 11.58 22.58
C LYS A 77 8.06 12.32 21.87
N CYS A 78 7.88 11.99 20.60
CA CYS A 78 7.12 12.79 19.64
C CYS A 78 5.87 12.08 19.12
N LEU A 79 5.50 10.90 19.60
CA LEU A 79 4.23 10.26 19.21
C LEU A 79 3.42 9.82 20.42
N LYS A 80 2.10 10.06 20.34
CA LYS A 80 1.12 9.48 21.25
C LYS A 80 1.09 7.95 21.11
N ALA A 81 0.46 7.29 22.07
CA ALA A 81 0.43 5.83 22.19
C ALA A 81 0.18 5.09 20.86
N PHE A 82 -0.85 5.46 20.10
CA PHE A 82 -1.20 4.72 18.88
C PHE A 82 -0.26 4.95 17.69
N PRO A 83 0.02 6.19 17.24
CA PRO A 83 1.01 6.41 16.18
C PRO A 83 2.40 5.86 16.53
N ARG A 84 2.76 5.91 17.83
CA ARG A 84 3.97 5.28 18.36
C ARG A 84 3.94 3.77 18.17
N GLN A 85 2.85 3.10 18.53
CA GLN A 85 2.70 1.65 18.35
C GLN A 85 2.76 1.25 16.87
N ALA A 86 2.07 1.98 15.99
CA ALA A 86 2.11 1.73 14.55
C ALA A 86 3.54 1.90 13.99
N LEU A 87 4.22 3.00 14.36
CA LEU A 87 5.62 3.21 14.02
C LEU A 87 6.49 2.08 14.60
N PHE A 88 6.31 1.70 15.86
CA PHE A 88 7.14 0.68 16.50
C PHE A 88 6.95 -0.70 15.90
N MET A 89 5.73 -1.02 15.45
CA MET A 89 5.44 -2.23 14.70
C MET A 89 6.21 -2.24 13.38
N LEU A 90 6.06 -1.19 12.55
CA LEU A 90 6.79 -1.05 11.29
C LEU A 90 8.31 -1.16 11.52
N MET A 91 8.80 -0.47 12.55
CA MET A 91 10.21 -0.46 12.91
C MET A 91 10.68 -1.77 13.54
N SER A 92 9.80 -2.57 14.15
CA SER A 92 10.21 -3.86 14.74
C SER A 92 10.60 -4.87 13.66
N GLY A 93 9.88 -4.87 12.53
CA GLY A 93 10.24 -5.65 11.35
C GLY A 93 11.57 -5.19 10.78
N ALA A 94 11.74 -3.89 10.57
CA ALA A 94 12.99 -3.31 10.07
C ALA A 94 14.17 -3.57 11.03
N ALA A 95 13.99 -3.37 12.33
CA ALA A 95 15.00 -3.59 13.36
C ALA A 95 15.41 -5.06 13.48
N LYS A 96 14.46 -5.99 13.34
CA LYS A 96 14.74 -7.42 13.29
C LYS A 96 15.57 -7.77 12.05
N ASN A 97 15.15 -7.31 10.87
CA ASN A 97 15.88 -7.54 9.63
C ASN A 97 17.31 -6.95 9.68
N ILE A 98 17.47 -5.71 10.15
CA ILE A 98 18.78 -5.09 10.36
C ILE A 98 19.60 -5.90 11.35
N ARG A 99 19.03 -6.37 12.46
CA ARG A 99 19.76 -7.18 13.46
C ARG A 99 20.25 -8.51 12.87
N GLU A 100 19.39 -9.21 12.13
CA GLU A 100 19.73 -10.47 11.48
C GLU A 100 20.80 -10.25 10.42
N ARG A 101 20.62 -9.25 9.53
CA ARG A 101 21.57 -8.87 8.48
C ARG A 101 22.92 -8.42 9.04
N CYS A 102 22.91 -7.70 10.15
CA CYS A 102 24.12 -7.18 10.81
C CYS A 102 24.71 -8.14 11.85
N SER A 103 24.26 -9.40 11.87
CA SER A 103 24.90 -10.46 12.65
C SER A 103 26.11 -11.03 11.87
N PRO A 104 27.10 -11.65 12.55
CA PRO A 104 28.24 -12.27 11.87
C PRO A 104 27.84 -13.27 10.79
N SER A 105 26.80 -14.07 11.04
CA SER A 105 26.26 -15.05 10.08
C SER A 105 25.43 -14.39 8.97
N GLY A 106 24.65 -13.37 9.28
CA GLY A 106 23.77 -12.70 8.33
C GLY A 106 24.46 -11.70 7.40
N THR A 107 25.70 -11.30 7.70
CA THR A 107 26.40 -10.25 6.93
C THR A 107 26.63 -10.67 5.47
N GLN A 108 27.02 -11.92 5.21
CA GLN A 108 27.22 -12.40 3.84
C GLN A 108 25.90 -12.51 3.06
N GLU A 109 24.83 -12.96 3.72
CA GLU A 109 23.50 -13.01 3.12
C GLU A 109 22.96 -11.60 2.85
N GLY A 110 23.20 -10.68 3.78
CA GLY A 110 22.92 -9.25 3.63
C GLY A 110 23.57 -8.63 2.41
N LEU A 111 24.87 -8.87 2.21
CA LEU A 111 25.59 -8.40 1.03
C LEU A 111 25.04 -8.99 -0.26
N ARG A 112 24.68 -10.29 -0.27
CA ARG A 112 24.03 -10.92 -1.41
C ARG A 112 22.68 -10.27 -1.72
N PHE A 113 21.86 -10.04 -0.69
CA PHE A 113 20.57 -9.36 -0.83
C PHE A 113 20.72 -7.93 -1.34
N LEU A 114 21.65 -7.14 -0.81
CA LEU A 114 21.86 -5.75 -1.22
C LEU A 114 22.34 -5.64 -2.67
N ARG A 115 23.21 -6.57 -3.11
CA ARG A 115 23.60 -6.68 -4.53
C ARG A 115 22.40 -7.03 -5.39
N TRP A 116 21.67 -8.08 -5.04
CA TRP A 116 20.45 -8.48 -5.75
C TRP A 116 19.42 -7.34 -5.85
N ALA A 117 19.21 -6.59 -4.76
CA ALA A 117 18.28 -5.47 -4.72
C ALA A 117 18.74 -4.31 -5.61
N ALA A 118 20.04 -4.01 -5.65
CA ALA A 118 20.60 -3.02 -6.56
C ALA A 118 20.43 -3.45 -8.02
N ASP A 119 20.73 -4.70 -8.34
CA ASP A 119 20.59 -5.26 -9.69
C ASP A 119 19.11 -5.28 -10.14
N SER A 120 18.20 -5.70 -9.25
CA SER A 120 16.75 -5.73 -9.51
C SER A 120 16.19 -4.33 -9.73
N TYR A 121 16.60 -3.36 -8.91
CA TYR A 121 16.14 -1.98 -9.05
C TYR A 121 16.59 -1.35 -10.38
N VAL A 122 17.81 -1.66 -10.83
CA VAL A 122 18.30 -1.23 -12.15
C VAL A 122 17.50 -1.90 -13.26
N SER A 123 17.22 -3.20 -13.15
CA SER A 123 16.37 -3.92 -14.12
C SER A 123 14.97 -3.30 -14.21
N ASP A 124 14.30 -3.09 -13.07
CA ASP A 124 12.95 -2.53 -13.01
C ASP A 124 12.88 -1.11 -13.58
N LEU A 125 13.88 -0.26 -13.30
CA LEU A 125 13.96 1.08 -13.89
C LEU A 125 14.19 1.02 -15.40
N THR A 126 14.96 0.04 -15.87
CA THR A 126 15.21 -0.16 -17.31
C THR A 126 13.95 -0.64 -18.01
N ASP A 127 13.23 -1.59 -17.42
CA ASP A 127 11.97 -2.11 -17.93
C ASP A 127 10.87 -1.03 -17.91
N LEU A 128 10.84 -0.19 -16.89
CA LEU A 128 9.94 0.96 -16.81
C LEU A 128 10.28 2.00 -17.89
N ALA A 129 11.56 2.32 -18.08
CA ALA A 129 12.01 3.23 -19.13
C ALA A 129 11.70 2.69 -20.53
N CYS A 130 11.85 1.38 -20.74
CA CYS A 130 11.48 0.74 -21.98
C CYS A 130 9.96 0.74 -22.16
N SER A 131 9.18 0.15 -21.25
CA SER A 131 7.71 0.06 -21.37
C SER A 131 7.00 1.42 -21.54
N ALA A 132 7.53 2.51 -20.97
CA ALA A 132 6.92 3.82 -21.06
C ALA A 132 7.18 4.56 -22.40
N LYS A 133 8.24 4.21 -23.16
CA LYS A 133 8.67 5.05 -24.31
C LYS A 133 9.24 4.29 -25.50
N LEU A 134 9.69 3.04 -25.31
CA LEU A 134 10.31 2.20 -26.31
C LEU A 134 9.52 0.89 -26.38
N ARG A 135 8.94 0.52 -27.54
CA ARG A 135 8.39 -0.84 -27.68
C ARG A 135 9.42 -1.83 -27.13
N SER A 136 9.00 -2.75 -26.26
CA SER A 136 9.88 -3.61 -25.46
C SER A 136 10.92 -4.40 -26.29
N ASN A 137 10.70 -4.50 -27.60
CA ASN A 137 11.59 -5.16 -28.56
C ASN A 137 12.40 -4.22 -29.47
N SER A 138 12.41 -2.91 -29.23
CA SER A 138 13.18 -1.98 -30.05
C SER A 138 14.68 -2.10 -29.79
N ASP A 139 15.50 -1.95 -30.84
CA ASP A 139 16.96 -1.92 -30.71
C ASP A 139 17.45 -0.82 -29.77
N ARG A 140 16.64 0.22 -29.58
CA ARG A 140 16.88 1.29 -28.60
C ARG A 140 16.79 0.82 -27.15
N CYS A 141 15.83 -0.06 -26.82
CA CYS A 141 15.76 -0.65 -25.48
C CYS A 141 16.97 -1.58 -25.23
N LYS A 142 17.37 -2.36 -26.25
CA LYS A 142 18.60 -3.18 -26.18
C LYS A 142 19.86 -2.34 -26.01
N GLN A 143 19.97 -1.21 -26.72
CA GLN A 143 21.08 -0.27 -26.57
C GLN A 143 21.12 0.37 -25.19
N LEU A 144 19.95 0.73 -24.62
CA LEU A 144 19.85 1.24 -23.25
C LEU A 144 20.30 0.17 -22.25
N TYR A 145 19.83 -1.07 -22.40
CA TYR A 145 20.23 -2.20 -21.57
C TYR A 145 21.75 -2.41 -21.62
N HIS A 146 22.33 -2.51 -22.82
CA HIS A 146 23.78 -2.66 -23.00
C HIS A 146 24.58 -1.43 -22.57
N ALA A 147 24.02 -0.22 -22.62
CA ALA A 147 24.67 0.97 -22.09
C ALA A 147 24.69 0.94 -20.55
N ILE A 148 23.62 0.45 -19.92
CA ILE A 148 23.56 0.26 -18.48
C ILE A 148 24.52 -0.85 -18.06
N GLU A 149 24.53 -2.01 -18.73
CA GLU A 149 25.46 -3.10 -18.45
C GLU A 149 26.93 -2.70 -18.65
N ARG A 150 27.27 -2.03 -19.76
CA ARG A 150 28.66 -1.60 -20.03
C ARG A 150 29.16 -0.54 -19.07
N ASN A 151 28.28 0.31 -18.56
CA ASN A 151 28.62 1.35 -17.59
C ASN A 151 28.38 0.92 -16.14
N ALA A 152 27.78 -0.26 -15.91
CA ALA A 152 27.70 -0.88 -14.60
C ALA A 152 29.11 -1.42 -14.27
N PRO A 153 29.78 -0.88 -13.24
CA PRO A 153 31.17 -1.24 -12.95
C PRO A 153 31.24 -2.71 -12.50
N SER A 154 31.90 -3.54 -13.30
CA SER A 154 31.98 -4.98 -13.07
C SER A 154 32.87 -5.39 -11.89
N ASN A 155 33.63 -4.49 -11.26
CA ASN A 155 34.45 -4.85 -10.08
C ASN A 155 35.06 -3.72 -9.21
N GLN A 156 34.56 -2.47 -9.20
CA GLN A 156 35.04 -1.44 -8.25
C GLN A 156 33.93 -0.60 -7.61
N THR A 157 34.02 -0.50 -6.29
CA THR A 157 33.39 0.46 -5.35
C THR A 157 32.26 1.35 -5.88
N LEU A 158 31.04 1.04 -5.45
CA LEU A 158 29.82 1.88 -5.48
C LEU A 158 29.93 3.17 -4.63
N SER A 159 31.11 3.78 -4.49
CA SER A 159 31.35 4.89 -3.56
C SER A 159 30.89 6.26 -4.07
N LYS A 160 30.36 6.38 -5.31
CA LYS A 160 29.84 7.65 -5.85
C LYS A 160 28.58 7.44 -6.73
N PRO A 161 27.36 7.54 -6.17
CA PRO A 161 26.12 7.51 -6.95
C PRO A 161 25.99 8.63 -8.00
N LYS A 162 26.81 9.68 -7.93
CA LYS A 162 26.84 10.78 -8.93
C LYS A 162 27.27 10.34 -10.34
N SER A 163 28.11 9.31 -10.50
CA SER A 163 28.61 8.92 -11.83
C SER A 163 27.58 8.14 -12.66
N ILE A 164 26.62 7.48 -12.02
CA ILE A 164 25.59 6.66 -12.70
C ILE A 164 24.29 7.45 -12.89
N LEU A 165 23.88 8.23 -11.89
CA LEU A 165 22.61 8.96 -11.94
C LEU A 165 22.67 10.21 -12.84
N LEU A 166 23.81 10.87 -12.99
CA LEU A 166 23.91 12.11 -13.76
C LEU A 166 23.81 11.87 -15.29
N PRO A 167 24.44 10.82 -15.88
CA PRO A 167 24.22 10.45 -17.28
C PRO A 167 22.79 9.97 -17.54
N MET A 168 22.21 9.15 -16.65
CA MET A 168 20.81 8.73 -16.72
C MET A 168 19.85 9.91 -16.67
N TYR A 169 20.09 10.87 -15.78
CA TYR A 169 19.24 12.05 -15.63
C TYR A 169 19.34 12.97 -16.84
N ARG A 170 20.55 13.20 -17.39
CA ARG A 170 20.74 13.95 -18.65
C ARG A 170 20.01 13.29 -19.82
N LEU A 171 20.15 11.98 -19.97
CA LEU A 171 19.44 11.19 -20.99
C LEU A 171 17.91 11.22 -20.84
N LEU A 172 17.39 11.48 -19.64
CA LEU A 172 15.95 11.61 -19.41
C LEU A 172 15.45 13.04 -19.63
N THR A 173 16.26 14.05 -19.29
CA THR A 173 15.89 15.48 -19.43
C THR A 173 16.03 16.02 -20.86
N GLU A 174 16.95 15.49 -21.67
CA GLU A 174 17.09 15.90 -23.08
C GLU A 174 15.93 15.41 -23.97
N TYR A 175 14.99 14.61 -23.44
CA TYR A 175 13.95 13.92 -24.22
C TYR A 175 12.51 14.28 -23.82
N THR A 176 12.28 15.34 -23.04
CA THR A 176 10.93 15.74 -22.60
C THR A 176 10.68 17.24 -22.82
N ASP A 177 10.14 17.60 -23.97
CA ASP A 177 9.36 18.83 -24.17
C ASP A 177 7.96 18.44 -24.66
N TRP A 178 6.91 19.01 -24.07
CA TRP A 178 5.67 19.46 -24.71
C TRP A 178 4.70 20.07 -23.68
N GLU A 179 4.27 21.31 -23.95
CA GLU A 179 3.20 22.06 -23.29
C GLU A 179 1.93 22.08 -24.18
N THR A 180 0.77 22.19 -23.51
CA THR A 180 -0.57 22.61 -23.98
C THR A 180 -1.48 21.66 -24.77
N ALA A 181 -2.62 21.31 -24.16
CA ALA A 181 -3.96 21.36 -24.75
C ALA A 181 -5.04 21.38 -23.63
N GLY A 182 -5.96 22.34 -23.70
CA GLY A 182 -6.93 22.68 -22.65
C GLY A 182 -8.17 21.79 -22.55
N VAL A 183 -8.96 22.01 -21.50
CA VAL A 183 -10.24 21.34 -21.21
C VAL A 183 -11.32 22.38 -20.88
N PRO A 184 -12.57 22.26 -21.37
CA PRO A 184 -13.66 23.19 -21.05
C PRO A 184 -14.51 22.75 -19.84
N GLU A 185 -15.17 23.75 -19.24
CA GLU A 185 -16.07 23.71 -18.06
C GLU A 185 -17.37 22.88 -18.26
N ILE A 186 -17.86 22.27 -17.17
CA ILE A 186 -19.30 21.93 -17.01
C ILE A 186 -19.80 22.31 -15.61
N LYS A 187 -21.00 22.91 -15.59
CA LYS A 187 -21.74 23.51 -14.46
C LYS A 187 -22.49 22.50 -13.57
N LYS A 188 -22.78 23.01 -12.37
CA LYS A 188 -23.56 22.55 -11.19
C LYS A 188 -24.78 21.64 -11.41
N ALA A 189 -25.02 20.77 -10.42
CA ALA A 189 -26.34 20.45 -9.88
C ALA A 189 -26.27 20.17 -8.36
N GLU A 190 -27.36 20.49 -7.66
CA GLU A 190 -27.49 20.72 -6.22
C GLU A 190 -28.03 19.53 -5.37
N HIS A 191 -27.67 19.60 -4.08
CA HIS A 191 -28.36 19.15 -2.85
C HIS A 191 -28.91 17.72 -2.66
N ILE A 192 -28.24 16.96 -1.75
CA ILE A 192 -28.89 16.04 -0.79
C ILE A 192 -28.27 16.19 0.61
N ASN A 193 -29.14 16.17 1.61
CA ASN A 193 -28.95 16.38 3.05
C ASN A 193 -28.02 15.32 3.70
N ALA A 194 -26.82 15.71 4.16
CA ALA A 194 -25.89 14.84 4.88
C ALA A 194 -25.25 15.62 6.04
N ASN A 195 -25.75 15.49 7.28
CA ASN A 195 -25.31 16.35 8.39
C ASN A 195 -24.34 15.68 9.40
N PHE A 196 -23.92 14.42 9.18
CA PHE A 196 -22.97 13.70 10.06
C PHE A 196 -21.72 13.20 9.32
N VAL A 197 -21.90 12.51 8.18
CA VAL A 197 -20.81 12.12 7.27
C VAL A 197 -20.10 13.36 6.73
N TYR A 198 -20.83 14.43 6.39
CA TYR A 198 -20.26 15.71 5.98
C TYR A 198 -19.41 16.37 7.08
N LYS A 199 -19.79 16.27 8.36
CA LYS A 199 -19.03 16.89 9.47
C LYS A 199 -17.74 16.12 9.78
N VAL A 200 -17.75 14.80 9.69
CA VAL A 200 -16.57 13.93 9.89
C VAL A 200 -15.61 14.02 8.70
N THR A 201 -16.14 14.07 7.46
CA THR A 201 -15.35 14.26 6.23
C THR A 201 -14.79 15.68 6.09
N LYS A 202 -15.51 16.72 6.56
CA LYS A 202 -15.02 18.12 6.59
C LYS A 202 -13.96 18.34 7.68
N PHE A 203 -14.05 17.62 8.82
CA PHE A 203 -13.02 17.61 9.87
C PHE A 203 -11.76 16.84 9.42
N TYR A 204 -11.93 15.74 8.69
CA TYR A 204 -10.86 15.03 7.98
C TYR A 204 -10.16 15.94 6.95
N LEU A 205 -10.93 16.71 6.16
CA LEU A 205 -10.42 17.68 5.18
C LEU A 205 -9.56 18.75 5.86
N TYR A 206 -10.05 19.36 6.94
CA TYR A 206 -9.31 20.38 7.68
C TYR A 206 -7.98 19.85 8.25
N LEU A 207 -7.88 18.55 8.57
CA LEU A 207 -6.74 18.00 9.29
C LEU A 207 -5.68 17.33 8.39
N VAL A 208 -6.03 16.89 7.18
CA VAL A 208 -5.05 16.51 6.15
C VAL A 208 -4.49 17.74 5.41
N THR A 209 -5.29 18.81 5.20
CA THR A 209 -4.86 19.98 4.39
C THR A 209 -4.34 21.19 5.17
N ALA A 210 -4.77 21.47 6.40
CA ALA A 210 -4.27 22.64 7.16
C ALA A 210 -2.78 22.61 7.66
N LYS A 211 -1.89 21.81 7.06
CA LYS A 211 -0.43 22.10 7.03
C LYS A 211 0.16 22.07 5.61
N SER A 212 -0.71 21.96 4.61
CA SER A 212 -0.50 22.18 3.18
C SER A 212 -1.33 23.38 2.71
N ASN A 213 -1.54 24.38 3.58
CA ASN A 213 -2.22 25.62 3.19
C ASN A 213 -1.47 26.39 2.08
N ASP A 214 -0.22 26.01 1.77
CA ASP A 214 0.55 26.56 0.64
C ASP A 214 0.65 25.66 -0.59
N LEU A 215 -0.02 24.50 -0.61
CA LEU A 215 -0.07 23.65 -1.80
C LEU A 215 -1.53 23.40 -2.17
N LYS A 216 -2.16 24.42 -2.75
CA LYS A 216 -3.37 24.29 -3.56
C LYS A 216 -3.01 23.54 -4.86
N PHE A 217 -2.63 22.27 -4.76
CA PHE A 217 -2.63 21.42 -5.92
C PHE A 217 -4.08 21.09 -6.24
N GLU A 218 -4.58 21.64 -7.35
CA GLU A 218 -5.80 21.13 -7.98
C GLU A 218 -5.68 19.60 -8.11
N ASN A 219 -6.77 18.89 -7.81
CA ASN A 219 -6.88 17.42 -7.92
C ASN A 219 -6.25 16.55 -6.81
N CYS A 220 -5.86 17.11 -5.67
CA CYS A 220 -5.44 16.32 -4.49
C CYS A 220 -6.59 15.89 -3.54
N SER A 221 -7.83 15.88 -4.03
CA SER A 221 -8.97 15.38 -3.27
C SER A 221 -8.88 13.87 -3.04
N PHE A 222 -9.22 13.41 -1.83
CA PHE A 222 -9.30 11.99 -1.53
C PHE A 222 -10.41 11.28 -2.32
N LYS A 223 -11.48 12.02 -2.67
CA LYS A 223 -12.58 11.53 -3.51
C LYS A 223 -12.06 10.93 -4.82
N ASN A 224 -11.04 11.54 -5.42
CA ASN A 224 -10.44 11.05 -6.67
C ASN A 224 -9.80 9.66 -6.48
N VAL A 225 -9.18 9.42 -5.33
CA VAL A 225 -8.57 8.11 -5.01
C VAL A 225 -9.64 7.09 -4.67
N GLU A 226 -10.71 7.49 -3.98
CA GLU A 226 -11.85 6.61 -3.69
C GLU A 226 -12.50 6.12 -4.98
N GLU A 227 -12.80 7.03 -5.91
CA GLU A 227 -13.39 6.70 -7.22
C GLU A 227 -12.49 5.75 -8.02
N CYS A 228 -11.17 5.95 -7.98
CA CYS A 228 -10.22 5.06 -8.63
C CYS A 228 -10.10 3.71 -7.88
N GLY A 229 -10.14 3.71 -6.56
CA GLY A 229 -10.13 2.50 -5.73
C GLY A 229 -11.34 1.61 -6.00
N ASP A 230 -12.51 2.21 -6.22
CA ASP A 230 -13.77 1.52 -6.51
C ASP A 230 -13.72 0.59 -7.73
N VAL A 231 -12.81 0.83 -8.66
CA VAL A 231 -12.55 -0.06 -9.79
C VAL A 231 -11.74 -1.28 -9.37
N ILE A 232 -10.72 -1.09 -8.52
CA ILE A 232 -9.71 -2.11 -8.17
C ILE A 232 -10.21 -3.09 -7.11
N PHE A 233 -10.85 -2.59 -6.05
CA PHE A 233 -11.34 -3.44 -4.97
C PHE A 233 -12.84 -3.64 -5.12
N PHE A 234 -13.19 -4.66 -5.89
CA PHE A 234 -14.58 -4.92 -6.26
C PHE A 234 -15.43 -5.47 -5.11
N TYR A 235 -14.81 -6.18 -4.14
CA TYR A 235 -15.55 -6.62 -2.97
C TYR A 235 -16.02 -5.44 -2.13
N GLY A 236 -17.27 -5.48 -1.69
CA GLY A 236 -17.96 -4.40 -1.01
C GLY A 236 -18.65 -3.39 -1.94
N ASN A 237 -18.53 -3.52 -3.27
CA ASN A 237 -19.37 -2.82 -4.22
C ASN A 237 -20.34 -3.83 -4.87
N ARG A 238 -21.61 -3.76 -4.51
CA ARG A 238 -22.64 -4.70 -4.99
C ARG A 238 -23.04 -4.48 -6.46
N ASN A 239 -22.57 -3.40 -7.09
CA ASN A 239 -22.93 -3.05 -8.45
C ASN A 239 -21.87 -3.49 -9.46
N ILE A 240 -20.78 -4.13 -9.03
CA ILE A 240 -19.75 -4.61 -9.95
C ILE A 240 -20.16 -5.97 -10.50
N VAL A 241 -20.24 -6.03 -11.83
CA VAL A 241 -20.35 -7.28 -12.58
C VAL A 241 -18.95 -7.68 -13.00
N LEU A 242 -18.54 -8.90 -12.66
CA LEU A 242 -17.25 -9.44 -13.10
C LEU A 242 -17.33 -9.89 -14.56
N ALA A 243 -16.28 -9.61 -15.32
CA ALA A 243 -16.17 -10.04 -16.71
C ALA A 243 -16.39 -11.57 -16.86
N LEU A 244 -17.25 -11.94 -17.80
CA LEU A 244 -17.63 -13.30 -18.17
C LEU A 244 -17.08 -13.71 -19.54
N THR A 245 -16.63 -12.75 -20.36
CA THR A 245 -16.03 -12.99 -21.67
C THR A 245 -14.63 -12.39 -21.78
N GLU A 246 -13.87 -12.79 -22.80
CA GLU A 246 -12.54 -12.23 -23.07
C GLU A 246 -12.60 -10.72 -23.38
N ASP A 247 -13.58 -10.29 -24.18
CA ASP A 247 -13.78 -8.87 -24.52
C ASP A 247 -14.14 -8.02 -23.28
N GLU A 248 -15.00 -8.55 -22.41
CA GLU A 248 -15.30 -7.90 -21.13
C GLU A 248 -14.06 -7.83 -20.24
N MET A 249 -13.21 -8.87 -20.29
CA MET A 249 -11.99 -8.93 -19.49
C MET A 249 -10.92 -7.96 -19.98
N GLU A 250 -10.78 -7.77 -21.30
CA GLU A 250 -9.91 -6.74 -21.86
C GLU A 250 -10.31 -5.35 -21.37
N ASN A 251 -11.61 -5.04 -21.43
CA ASN A 251 -12.18 -3.80 -20.90
C ASN A 251 -11.96 -3.65 -19.39
N HIS A 252 -12.18 -4.73 -18.63
CA HIS A 252 -11.93 -4.77 -17.18
C HIS A 252 -10.47 -4.45 -16.86
N CYS A 253 -9.54 -5.10 -17.56
CA CYS A 253 -8.10 -4.89 -17.42
C CYS A 253 -7.66 -3.47 -17.79
N ALA A 254 -8.27 -2.86 -18.81
CA ALA A 254 -7.98 -1.47 -19.19
C ALA A 254 -8.38 -0.50 -18.06
N LYS A 255 -9.59 -0.68 -17.49
CA LYS A 255 -10.10 0.11 -16.35
C LYS A 255 -9.24 -0.05 -15.10
N ASP A 256 -8.89 -1.29 -14.74
CA ASP A 256 -8.01 -1.59 -13.60
C ASP A 256 -6.64 -0.90 -13.72
N LYS A 257 -6.02 -0.99 -14.90
CA LYS A 257 -4.72 -0.33 -15.17
C LYS A 257 -4.84 1.19 -15.09
N GLN A 258 -5.93 1.76 -15.58
CA GLN A 258 -6.20 3.19 -15.47
C GLN A 258 -6.40 3.63 -14.01
N ALA A 259 -7.16 2.87 -13.24
CA ALA A 259 -7.38 3.11 -11.83
C ALA A 259 -6.08 3.05 -11.02
N LEU A 260 -5.22 2.06 -11.28
CA LEU A 260 -3.89 1.98 -10.65
C LEU A 260 -3.06 3.22 -10.97
N ARG A 261 -3.02 3.65 -12.24
CA ARG A 261 -2.33 4.88 -12.63
C ARG A 261 -2.87 6.09 -11.87
N CYS A 262 -4.19 6.25 -11.82
CA CYS A 262 -4.84 7.33 -11.06
C CYS A 262 -4.37 7.38 -9.60
N ILE A 263 -4.37 6.24 -8.89
CA ILE A 263 -3.94 6.17 -7.48
C ILE A 263 -2.44 6.49 -7.35
N THR A 264 -1.60 5.93 -8.22
CA THR A 264 -0.14 6.18 -8.18
C THR A 264 0.21 7.64 -8.47
N ASP A 265 -0.44 8.27 -9.45
CA ASP A 265 -0.21 9.66 -9.83
C ASP A 265 -0.71 10.62 -8.76
N TRP A 266 -1.85 10.32 -8.15
CA TRP A 266 -2.30 11.05 -6.96
C TRP A 266 -1.30 10.92 -5.82
N GLY A 267 -0.84 9.69 -5.52
CA GLY A 267 0.17 9.46 -4.49
C GLY A 267 1.47 10.22 -4.73
N ARG A 268 1.92 10.29 -5.98
CA ARG A 268 3.12 11.02 -6.39
C ARG A 268 3.00 12.53 -6.20
N ARG A 269 1.84 13.10 -6.54
CA ARG A 269 1.57 14.55 -6.49
C ARG A 269 1.18 15.04 -5.09
N CYS A 270 0.41 14.24 -4.37
CA CYS A 270 -0.32 14.69 -3.19
C CYS A 270 0.23 14.16 -1.87
N LEU A 271 1.06 13.10 -1.88
CA LEU A 271 1.64 12.53 -0.67
C LEU A 271 3.13 12.86 -0.53
N ARG A 272 3.55 13.08 0.72
CA ARG A 272 4.97 13.15 1.10
C ARG A 272 5.63 11.76 1.01
N LEU A 273 6.96 11.74 1.05
CA LEU A 273 7.76 10.53 0.80
C LEU A 273 7.27 9.29 1.56
N PHE A 274 7.13 9.37 2.89
CA PHE A 274 6.69 8.24 3.70
C PHE A 274 5.25 7.78 3.35
N ALA A 275 4.30 8.70 3.27
CA ALA A 275 2.91 8.37 2.93
C ALA A 275 2.80 7.77 1.51
N ARG A 276 3.61 8.28 0.57
CA ARG A 276 3.72 7.74 -0.79
C ARG A 276 4.30 6.33 -0.81
N GLN A 277 5.30 6.05 0.01
CA GLN A 277 5.87 4.70 0.17
C GLN A 277 4.83 3.74 0.75
N THR A 278 4.11 4.15 1.81
CA THR A 278 3.01 3.37 2.38
C THR A 278 1.93 3.07 1.35
N LEU A 279 1.55 4.07 0.53
CA LEU A 279 0.62 3.84 -0.57
C LEU A 279 1.17 2.83 -1.58
N GLY A 280 2.44 2.98 -1.98
CA GLY A 280 3.12 2.04 -2.88
C GLY A 280 3.09 0.61 -2.37
N PHE A 281 3.33 0.41 -1.07
CA PHE A 281 3.22 -0.89 -0.42
C PHE A 281 1.77 -1.43 -0.45
N LEU A 282 0.78 -0.58 -0.15
CA LEU A 282 -0.64 -0.96 -0.14
C LEU A 282 -1.15 -1.38 -1.53
N ILE A 283 -0.66 -0.75 -2.60
CA ILE A 283 -1.12 -1.06 -3.97
C ILE A 283 -0.26 -2.10 -4.69
N ALA A 284 0.88 -2.51 -4.12
CA ALA A 284 1.78 -3.49 -4.74
C ALA A 284 1.11 -4.84 -4.99
N GLY A 285 0.34 -5.31 -4.00
CA GLY A 285 -0.46 -6.52 -4.08
C GLY A 285 -1.54 -6.46 -5.17
N PRO A 286 -2.46 -5.46 -5.13
CA PRO A 286 -3.42 -5.21 -6.20
C PRO A 286 -2.78 -5.09 -7.60
N GLN A 287 -1.66 -4.38 -7.71
CA GLN A 287 -0.92 -4.22 -8.97
C GLN A 287 -0.37 -5.55 -9.49
N ARG A 288 0.14 -6.42 -8.61
CA ARG A 288 0.57 -7.78 -8.98
C ARG A 288 -0.62 -8.61 -9.46
N ASN A 289 -1.73 -8.61 -8.72
CA ASN A 289 -2.94 -9.33 -9.10
C ASN A 289 -3.45 -8.91 -10.48
N ILE A 290 -3.56 -7.60 -10.73
CA ILE A 290 -3.99 -7.05 -12.02
C ILE A 290 -3.01 -7.45 -13.13
N ARG A 291 -1.70 -7.37 -12.90
CA ARG A 291 -0.70 -7.80 -13.91
C ARG A 291 -0.84 -9.28 -14.27
N GLU A 292 -0.93 -10.15 -13.27
CA GLU A 292 -1.03 -11.60 -13.47
C GLU A 292 -2.35 -11.99 -14.14
N ARG A 293 -3.47 -11.45 -13.63
CA ARG A 293 -4.82 -11.70 -14.12
C ARG A 293 -5.02 -11.19 -15.56
N CYS A 294 -4.37 -10.10 -15.96
CA CYS A 294 -4.48 -9.52 -17.30
C CYS A 294 -3.48 -10.08 -18.33
N THR A 295 -2.92 -11.27 -18.07
CA THR A 295 -2.18 -12.07 -19.06
C THR A 295 -3.13 -13.05 -19.76
N GLN A 296 -2.74 -13.63 -20.90
CA GLN A 296 -3.57 -14.64 -21.57
C GLN A 296 -3.90 -15.85 -20.65
N ASN A 297 -2.91 -16.32 -19.88
CA ASN A 297 -3.12 -17.40 -18.91
C ASN A 297 -3.98 -16.96 -17.72
N GLY A 298 -3.75 -15.74 -17.22
CA GLY A 298 -4.53 -15.14 -16.15
C GLY A 298 -6.00 -14.96 -16.53
N THR A 299 -6.28 -14.45 -17.72
CA THR A 299 -7.63 -14.28 -18.26
C THR A 299 -8.35 -15.61 -18.35
N ARG A 300 -7.72 -16.65 -18.91
CA ARG A 300 -8.32 -17.99 -18.96
C ARG A 300 -8.62 -18.55 -17.56
N ARG A 301 -7.70 -18.39 -16.61
CA ARG A 301 -7.90 -18.82 -15.22
C ARG A 301 -9.02 -18.04 -14.54
N TYR A 302 -9.12 -16.73 -14.79
CA TYR A 302 -10.18 -15.88 -14.26
C TYR A 302 -11.55 -16.25 -14.83
N LEU A 303 -11.66 -16.35 -16.15
CA LEU A 303 -12.92 -16.67 -16.85
C LEU A 303 -13.43 -18.07 -16.51
N LYS A 304 -12.52 -19.03 -16.27
CA LYS A 304 -12.91 -20.36 -15.76
C LYS A 304 -13.74 -20.28 -14.47
N ASN A 305 -13.43 -19.30 -13.60
CA ASN A 305 -14.05 -19.18 -12.28
C ASN A 305 -15.09 -18.05 -12.20
N SER A 306 -15.11 -17.11 -13.15
CA SER A 306 -15.86 -15.84 -13.04
C SER A 306 -17.36 -16.03 -12.82
N LYS A 307 -17.97 -17.07 -13.39
CA LYS A 307 -19.39 -17.38 -13.19
C LYS A 307 -19.70 -17.69 -11.73
N CYS A 308 -19.02 -18.67 -11.13
CA CYS A 308 -19.27 -19.03 -9.73
C CYS A 308 -18.88 -17.89 -8.77
N VAL A 309 -17.85 -17.11 -9.14
CA VAL A 309 -17.43 -15.94 -8.37
C VAL A 309 -18.56 -14.90 -8.34
N ASN A 310 -19.16 -14.59 -9.50
CA ASN A 310 -20.32 -13.70 -9.60
C ASN A 310 -21.47 -14.18 -8.71
N ASP A 311 -21.77 -15.48 -8.72
CA ASP A 311 -22.82 -16.07 -7.88
C ASP A 311 -22.49 -15.96 -6.38
N SER A 312 -21.21 -15.96 -6.01
CA SER A 312 -20.74 -15.81 -4.63
C SER A 312 -20.64 -14.36 -4.12
N LEU A 313 -20.77 -13.34 -4.99
CA LEU A 313 -20.50 -11.95 -4.63
C LEU A 313 -21.34 -11.45 -3.46
N ASP A 314 -22.61 -11.82 -3.39
CA ASP A 314 -23.49 -11.39 -2.29
C ASP A 314 -23.00 -11.94 -0.93
N ALA A 315 -22.59 -13.22 -0.87
CA ALA A 315 -22.04 -13.82 0.34
C ALA A 315 -20.68 -13.20 0.71
N ALA A 316 -19.79 -13.04 -0.26
CA ALA A 316 -18.50 -12.38 -0.08
C ALA A 316 -18.66 -10.93 0.43
N ASN A 317 -19.61 -10.19 -0.14
CA ASN A 317 -19.91 -8.81 0.26
C ASN A 317 -20.41 -8.73 1.70
N GLN A 318 -21.26 -9.66 2.15
CA GLN A 318 -21.70 -9.71 3.55
C GLN A 318 -20.52 -9.92 4.51
N CYS A 319 -19.61 -10.83 4.18
CA CYS A 319 -18.41 -11.06 4.97
C CYS A 319 -17.53 -9.80 5.06
N VAL A 320 -17.36 -9.09 3.95
CA VAL A 320 -16.60 -7.84 3.91
C VAL A 320 -17.27 -6.73 4.75
N HIS A 321 -18.60 -6.56 4.66
CA HIS A 321 -19.30 -5.56 5.47
C HIS A 321 -19.14 -5.85 6.96
N LYS A 322 -19.31 -7.11 7.36
CA LYS A 322 -19.10 -7.53 8.75
C LYS A 322 -17.66 -7.29 9.21
N ALA A 323 -16.68 -7.59 8.37
CA ALA A 323 -15.27 -7.33 8.67
C ALA A 323 -15.00 -5.83 8.88
N ILE A 324 -15.63 -4.97 8.08
CA ILE A 324 -15.54 -3.51 8.23
C ILE A 324 -16.09 -3.07 9.59
N GLU A 325 -17.29 -3.50 9.95
CA GLU A 325 -17.91 -3.18 11.24
C GLU A 325 -17.07 -3.65 12.43
N GLU A 326 -16.53 -4.86 12.33
CA GLU A 326 -15.65 -5.45 13.36
C GLU A 326 -14.34 -4.65 13.48
N LEU A 327 -13.70 -4.30 12.37
CA LEU A 327 -12.50 -3.47 12.40
C LEU A 327 -12.78 -2.04 12.89
N GLU A 328 -13.97 -1.48 12.65
CA GLU A 328 -14.39 -0.20 13.25
C GLU A 328 -14.50 -0.28 14.76
N SER A 329 -15.00 -1.40 15.27
CA SER A 329 -15.18 -1.61 16.72
C SER A 329 -13.86 -1.60 17.48
N ILE A 330 -12.73 -1.99 16.85
CA ILE A 330 -11.39 -1.95 17.45
C ILE A 330 -11.05 -0.55 17.97
N ARG A 331 -11.48 0.50 17.28
CA ARG A 331 -11.21 1.89 17.66
C ARG A 331 -11.80 2.27 19.03
N ARG A 332 -12.73 1.46 19.54
CA ARG A 332 -13.38 1.63 20.84
C ARG A 332 -12.64 0.90 21.96
N MET A 333 -11.67 0.04 21.65
CA MET A 333 -10.85 -0.63 22.67
C MET A 333 -9.99 0.39 23.43
N GLU A 334 -9.97 0.28 24.75
CA GLU A 334 -9.17 1.14 25.62
C GLU A 334 -7.67 0.95 25.37
N ASN A 335 -7.23 -0.31 25.32
CA ASN A 335 -5.83 -0.65 25.11
C ASN A 335 -5.48 -0.64 23.61
N LYS A 336 -4.80 0.42 23.18
CA LYS A 336 -4.38 0.56 21.78
C LYS A 336 -3.33 -0.44 21.33
N ASN A 337 -2.55 -1.01 22.26
CA ASN A 337 -1.58 -2.06 21.93
C ASN A 337 -2.28 -3.31 21.36
N ASP A 338 -3.53 -3.53 21.75
CA ASP A 338 -4.31 -4.70 21.35
C ASP A 338 -4.94 -4.53 19.96
N TRP A 339 -4.92 -3.32 19.35
CA TRP A 339 -5.62 -3.02 18.10
C TRP A 339 -5.12 -3.86 16.92
N ILE A 340 -3.81 -4.01 16.77
CA ILE A 340 -3.23 -4.81 15.69
C ILE A 340 -3.60 -6.27 15.88
N ALA A 341 -3.48 -6.78 17.11
CA ALA A 341 -3.79 -8.17 17.39
C ALA A 341 -5.27 -8.48 17.16
N ALA A 342 -6.17 -7.58 17.58
CA ALA A 342 -7.60 -7.67 17.29
C ALA A 342 -7.89 -7.60 15.78
N ALA A 343 -7.21 -6.72 15.04
CA ALA A 343 -7.37 -6.61 13.59
C ALA A 343 -6.94 -7.90 12.86
N CYS A 344 -5.87 -8.54 13.34
CA CYS A 344 -5.44 -9.84 12.84
C CYS A 344 -6.50 -10.93 13.10
N CYS A 345 -7.08 -10.96 14.31
CA CYS A 345 -8.14 -11.90 14.65
C CYS A 345 -9.40 -11.72 13.79
N PHE A 346 -9.83 -10.48 13.54
CA PHE A 346 -10.97 -10.22 12.64
C PHE A 346 -10.66 -10.47 11.18
N THR A 347 -9.42 -10.25 10.77
CA THR A 347 -8.98 -10.61 9.43
C THR A 347 -9.06 -12.13 9.21
N ASP A 348 -8.58 -12.94 10.16
CA ASP A 348 -8.70 -14.41 10.06
C ASP A 348 -10.18 -14.85 10.05
N LYS A 349 -11.02 -14.21 10.88
CA LYS A 349 -12.47 -14.42 10.87
C LYS A 349 -13.10 -14.09 9.52
N TRP A 350 -12.73 -12.96 8.94
CA TRP A 350 -13.19 -12.52 7.63
C TRP A 350 -12.78 -13.51 6.54
N LYS A 351 -11.51 -13.95 6.52
CA LYS A 351 -11.02 -14.97 5.57
C LYS A 351 -11.85 -16.25 5.64
N ARG A 352 -12.15 -16.74 6.85
CA ARG A 352 -13.00 -17.93 7.06
C ARG A 352 -14.44 -17.71 6.57
N CYS A 353 -15.02 -16.53 6.85
CA CYS A 353 -16.34 -16.17 6.34
C CYS A 353 -16.35 -16.17 4.82
N PHE A 354 -15.35 -15.51 4.22
CA PHE A 354 -15.18 -15.35 2.79
C PHE A 354 -15.03 -16.72 2.11
N HIS A 355 -14.12 -17.57 2.59
CA HIS A 355 -13.96 -18.95 2.14
C HIS A 355 -15.28 -19.72 2.18
N LYS A 356 -15.98 -19.70 3.33
CA LYS A 356 -17.26 -20.40 3.48
C LYS A 356 -18.34 -19.89 2.52
N GLY A 357 -18.42 -18.57 2.32
CA GLY A 357 -19.39 -17.96 1.41
C GLY A 357 -19.12 -18.33 -0.05
N ILE A 358 -17.86 -18.46 -0.44
CA ILE A 358 -17.47 -18.83 -1.80
C ILE A 358 -17.66 -20.33 -2.06
N ALA A 359 -17.30 -21.18 -1.09
CA ALA A 359 -17.42 -22.63 -1.21
C ALA A 359 -18.88 -23.11 -1.35
N GLN A 360 -19.86 -22.23 -1.16
CA GLN A 360 -21.29 -22.51 -1.44
C GLN A 360 -21.62 -22.46 -2.94
N HIS A 361 -20.81 -21.77 -3.74
CA HIS A 361 -21.08 -21.49 -5.15
C HIS A 361 -19.97 -21.98 -6.09
N CYS A 362 -18.73 -22.04 -5.60
CA CYS A 362 -17.56 -22.45 -6.36
C CYS A 362 -17.04 -23.83 -5.92
N ASP A 363 -16.42 -24.54 -6.86
CA ASP A 363 -15.58 -25.70 -6.56
C ASP A 363 -14.27 -25.28 -5.87
N GLU A 364 -13.45 -26.26 -5.48
CA GLU A 364 -12.15 -26.03 -4.83
C GLU A 364 -11.24 -25.10 -5.66
N SER A 365 -11.24 -25.23 -6.99
CA SER A 365 -10.42 -24.40 -7.87
C SER A 365 -10.86 -22.94 -7.89
N GLY A 366 -12.17 -22.68 -7.79
CA GLY A 366 -12.73 -21.34 -7.65
C GLY A 366 -12.50 -20.73 -6.27
N VAL A 367 -12.56 -21.55 -5.21
CA VAL A 367 -12.21 -21.13 -3.85
C VAL A 367 -10.73 -20.70 -3.80
N GLU A 368 -9.81 -21.55 -4.27
CA GLU A 368 -8.38 -21.24 -4.32
C GLU A 368 -8.09 -19.97 -5.15
N PHE A 369 -8.78 -19.82 -6.28
CA PHE A 369 -8.64 -18.64 -7.12
C PHE A 369 -9.02 -17.36 -6.38
N LEU A 370 -10.12 -17.39 -5.61
CA LEU A 370 -10.59 -16.22 -4.88
C LEU A 370 -9.81 -15.92 -3.61
N GLU A 371 -9.34 -16.95 -2.92
CA GLU A 371 -8.40 -16.78 -1.81
C GLU A 371 -7.09 -16.17 -2.30
N TRP A 372 -6.55 -16.65 -3.42
CA TRP A 372 -5.39 -16.04 -4.06
C TRP A 372 -5.65 -14.55 -4.40
N CYS A 373 -6.84 -14.22 -4.92
CA CYS A 373 -7.21 -12.83 -5.16
C CYS A 373 -7.18 -12.03 -3.85
N ALA A 374 -7.94 -12.46 -2.83
CA ALA A 374 -8.03 -11.78 -1.54
C ALA A 374 -6.65 -11.60 -0.87
N ASP A 375 -5.82 -12.65 -0.88
CA ASP A 375 -4.46 -12.61 -0.34
C ASP A 375 -3.54 -11.71 -1.15
N SER A 376 -3.75 -11.59 -2.46
CA SER A 376 -2.99 -10.63 -3.27
C SER A 376 -3.33 -9.18 -2.90
N TYR A 377 -4.54 -8.86 -2.46
CA TYR A 377 -4.90 -7.48 -2.10
C TYR A 377 -4.36 -7.04 -0.73
N VAL A 378 -4.45 -7.92 0.27
CA VAL A 378 -4.15 -7.56 1.68
C VAL A 378 -3.15 -8.49 2.37
N GLY A 379 -2.85 -9.65 1.77
CA GLY A 379 -2.12 -10.73 2.42
C GLY A 379 -0.65 -10.42 2.70
N ASP A 380 0.03 -9.61 1.89
CA ASP A 380 1.42 -9.20 2.17
C ASP A 380 1.49 -8.33 3.44
N LEU A 381 0.58 -7.36 3.56
CA LEU A 381 0.50 -6.49 4.72
C LEU A 381 0.13 -7.26 6.00
N LEU A 382 -0.87 -8.15 5.88
CA LEU A 382 -1.31 -8.98 6.98
C LEU A 382 -0.23 -9.97 7.42
N ARG A 383 0.55 -10.55 6.50
CA ARG A 383 1.68 -11.41 6.85
C ARG A 383 2.76 -10.69 7.64
N ILE A 384 2.99 -9.40 7.35
CA ILE A 384 3.96 -8.59 8.11
C ILE A 384 3.41 -8.23 9.49
N ALA A 385 2.14 -7.84 9.57
CA ALA A 385 1.55 -7.34 10.81
C ALA A 385 1.08 -8.45 11.77
N CYS A 386 0.68 -9.61 11.26
CA CYS A 386 0.01 -10.65 12.02
C CYS A 386 0.92 -11.83 12.33
N SER A 387 0.96 -12.20 13.61
CA SER A 387 1.59 -13.45 14.04
C SER A 387 0.72 -14.65 13.63
N HIS A 388 1.36 -15.77 13.25
CA HIS A 388 0.71 -17.06 13.00
C HIS A 388 -0.11 -17.59 14.19
N ARG A 389 0.05 -17.01 15.39
CA ARG A 389 -0.71 -17.37 16.61
C ARG A 389 -2.06 -16.66 16.73
N LEU A 390 -2.28 -15.60 15.95
CA LEU A 390 -3.50 -14.77 16.00
C LEU A 390 -4.56 -15.33 15.03
N VAL A 391 -4.98 -16.56 15.31
CA VAL A 391 -6.00 -17.27 14.54
C VAL A 391 -7.36 -17.11 15.22
N TYR A 392 -8.42 -16.81 14.47
CA TYR A 392 -9.76 -16.67 15.02
C TYR A 392 -10.21 -17.95 15.74
N GLY A 393 -10.79 -17.79 16.92
CA GLY A 393 -11.17 -18.90 17.79
C GLY A 393 -10.05 -19.45 18.69
N SER A 394 -8.79 -19.07 18.44
CA SER A 394 -7.70 -19.32 19.39
C SER A 394 -7.91 -18.54 20.70
N ARG A 395 -7.32 -19.01 21.80
CA ARG A 395 -7.40 -18.33 23.10
C ARG A 395 -6.95 -16.86 23.03
N PRO A 396 -5.79 -16.50 22.42
CA PRO A 396 -5.41 -15.10 22.27
C PRO A 396 -6.46 -14.23 21.58
N CYS A 397 -7.11 -14.75 20.52
CA CYS A 397 -8.13 -14.00 19.81
C CYS A 397 -9.45 -13.90 20.58
N LYS A 398 -9.85 -14.94 21.32
CA LYS A 398 -11.04 -14.88 22.19
C LYS A 398 -10.87 -13.80 23.25
N ASP A 399 -9.75 -13.84 23.97
CA ASP A 399 -9.42 -12.87 25.03
C ASP A 399 -9.38 -11.42 24.48
N LEU A 400 -8.94 -11.22 23.23
CA LEU A 400 -8.91 -9.91 22.59
C LEU A 400 -10.29 -9.42 22.16
N ILE A 401 -11.12 -10.30 21.59
CA ILE A 401 -12.45 -9.95 21.09
C ILE A 401 -13.40 -9.62 22.25
N GLU A 402 -13.28 -10.32 23.38
CA GLU A 402 -14.07 -10.05 24.59
C GLU A 402 -13.83 -8.65 25.18
N LYS A 403 -12.66 -8.06 24.93
CA LYS A 403 -12.33 -6.69 25.35
C LYS A 403 -12.96 -5.61 24.47
N ILE A 404 -13.55 -5.96 23.33
CA ILE A 404 -14.13 -4.99 22.41
C ILE A 404 -15.50 -4.57 22.96
N PRO A 405 -15.75 -3.27 23.17
CA PRO A 405 -17.05 -2.81 23.61
C PRO A 405 -18.15 -3.28 22.66
N LYS A 406 -19.15 -3.98 23.19
CA LYS A 406 -20.33 -4.38 22.42
C LYS A 406 -21.00 -3.13 21.87
N THR A 407 -21.23 -3.11 20.57
CA THR A 407 -21.95 -2.02 19.91
C THR A 407 -23.43 -2.34 19.93
N ASP A 408 -24.28 -1.42 20.40
CA ASP A 408 -25.71 -1.52 20.15
C ASP A 408 -25.94 -1.62 18.63
N ASN A 409 -26.79 -2.56 18.23
CA ASN A 409 -26.95 -3.12 16.87
C ASN A 409 -26.68 -2.12 15.73
N VAL A 410 -25.60 -2.33 14.98
CA VAL A 410 -25.25 -1.60 13.75
C VAL A 410 -25.94 -2.19 12.51
N ALA A 411 -26.58 -3.36 12.65
CA ALA A 411 -27.20 -4.13 11.56
C ALA A 411 -28.25 -3.36 10.74
N ASP A 412 -28.85 -2.30 11.28
CA ASP A 412 -29.89 -1.51 10.59
C ASP A 412 -29.35 -0.48 9.58
N ARG A 413 -28.02 -0.37 9.37
CA ARG A 413 -27.42 0.67 8.51
C ARG A 413 -26.91 0.19 7.16
N LEU A 414 -27.20 -1.04 6.75
CA LEU A 414 -26.87 -1.47 5.40
C LEU A 414 -27.70 -0.68 4.39
N PRO A 415 -27.08 0.00 3.41
CA PRO A 415 -27.85 0.63 2.34
C PRO A 415 -28.64 -0.46 1.61
N PRO A 416 -29.95 -0.24 1.33
CA PRO A 416 -30.76 -1.21 0.63
C PRO A 416 -30.12 -1.54 -0.72
N LYS A 417 -30.24 -2.82 -1.13
CA LYS A 417 -29.81 -3.28 -2.47
C LYS A 417 -30.46 -2.35 -3.49
N ARG A 418 -29.67 -1.69 -4.34
CA ARG A 418 -30.19 -0.86 -5.42
C ARG A 418 -30.76 -1.84 -6.46
N ILE A 419 -32.06 -2.14 -6.34
CA ILE A 419 -32.77 -2.95 -7.33
C ILE A 419 -32.96 -2.04 -8.53
N GLU A 420 -32.08 -2.13 -9.52
CA GLU A 420 -32.34 -1.56 -10.83
C GLU A 420 -33.47 -2.39 -11.46
N LYS A 421 -34.58 -1.71 -11.74
CA LYS A 421 -35.74 -2.24 -12.46
C LYS A 421 -35.52 -2.15 -13.96
#